data_AF-A0A946IAB3-F1
#
_entry.id   AF-A0A946IAB3-F1
#
_cell.length_a   1.000
_cell.length_b   1.000
_cell.length_c   1.000
_cell.angle_alpha   90.00
_cell.angle_beta   90.00
_cell.angle_gamma   90.00
#
_symmetry.space_group_name_H-M   'P 1'
#
loop_
_entity.id
_entity.type
_entity.pdbx_description
1 polymer ?
#
loop_
_entity_poly.entity_id
_entity_poly.type
_entity_poly.pdbx_seq_one_letter_code
_entity_poly.pdbx_strand_id
1 'polypeptide(L)'
;MSSKLSTCFDRRSQVYSKFRAPESADIANMRPGVSRDRIIESWLVNRLSVTQSVYRKSTHQLYFCDTTGRATSEAVLKSLSALKIQRVVEKVQVDSLGTIYIGSKVRIGTNELPVVAAALRLMGLEVIYVDL
;
A
#
# COMPACT_ATOMS: atom_id res chain seq x y z
N MET A 1 -9.03 39.43 13.18
CA MET A 1 -8.07 38.30 13.21
C MET A 1 -8.81 37.09 12.66
N SER A 2 -8.55 36.71 11.41
CA SER A 2 -9.25 35.62 10.74
C SER A 2 -8.22 34.64 10.18
N SER A 3 -8.37 33.39 10.57
CA SER A 3 -7.47 32.26 10.43
C SER A 3 -7.36 31.81 8.97
N LYS A 4 -6.22 32.11 8.32
CA LYS A 4 -5.78 31.43 7.10
C LYS A 4 -4.95 30.20 7.48
N LEU A 5 -5.64 29.10 7.80
CA LEU A 5 -5.03 27.77 7.88
C LEU A 5 -5.88 26.82 7.04
N SER A 6 -5.71 26.90 5.74
CA SER A 6 -6.13 25.84 4.82
C SER A 6 -5.28 25.93 3.57
N THR A 7 -5.04 24.77 2.96
CA THR A 7 -4.45 24.52 1.64
C THR A 7 -2.95 24.18 1.50
N CYS A 8 -2.27 23.66 2.53
CA CYS A 8 -0.92 23.07 2.32
C CYS A 8 -0.88 21.52 2.29
N PHE A 9 -1.98 20.82 2.59
CA PHE A 9 -1.96 19.35 2.70
C PHE A 9 -2.37 18.56 1.45
N ASP A 10 -2.90 19.20 0.38
CA ASP A 10 -3.57 18.47 -0.70
C ASP A 10 -2.75 18.22 -1.99
N ARG A 11 -1.66 18.95 -2.22
CA ARG A 11 -1.00 18.93 -3.54
C ARG A 11 -0.07 17.75 -3.78
N ARG A 12 0.48 17.12 -2.73
CA ARG A 12 1.38 15.95 -2.90
C ARG A 12 0.61 14.66 -3.17
N SER A 13 -0.60 14.52 -2.59
CA SER A 13 -1.49 13.36 -2.79
C SER A 13 -1.99 13.24 -4.24
N GLN A 14 -2.06 14.36 -4.97
CA GLN A 14 -2.52 14.38 -6.37
C GLN A 14 -1.47 14.04 -7.42
N VAL A 15 -0.17 14.11 -7.12
CA VAL A 15 0.88 13.92 -8.15
C VAL A 15 0.84 12.50 -8.71
N TYR A 16 0.61 11.49 -7.86
CA TYR A 16 0.57 10.10 -8.29
C TYR A 16 -0.82 9.65 -8.77
N SER A 17 -1.87 10.45 -8.54
CA SER A 17 -3.22 10.20 -9.10
C SER A 17 -3.26 10.22 -10.64
N LYS A 18 -2.24 10.83 -11.28
CA LYS A 18 -2.17 11.02 -12.74
C LYS A 18 -1.59 9.82 -13.51
N PHE A 19 -0.93 8.87 -12.84
CA PHE A 19 -0.40 7.69 -13.52
C PHE A 19 -1.51 6.67 -13.75
N ARG A 20 -1.72 6.30 -15.03
CA ARG A 20 -2.63 5.21 -15.41
C ARG A 20 -2.17 3.88 -14.81
N ALA A 21 -3.10 2.96 -14.58
CA ALA A 21 -2.76 1.60 -14.20
C ALA A 21 -1.93 0.94 -15.32
N PRO A 22 -0.96 0.07 -14.98
CA PRO A 22 -0.14 -0.60 -15.99
C PRO A 22 -1.01 -1.50 -16.86
N GLU A 23 -0.92 -1.32 -18.17
CA GLU A 23 -1.63 -2.12 -19.17
C GLU A 23 -0.78 -3.32 -19.62
N SER A 24 -1.41 -4.30 -20.26
CA SER A 24 -0.70 -5.47 -20.81
C SER A 24 0.44 -5.11 -21.76
N ALA A 25 0.32 -4.00 -22.51
CA ALA A 25 1.38 -3.49 -23.36
C ALA A 25 2.59 -2.97 -22.58
N ASP A 26 2.37 -2.34 -21.42
CA ASP A 26 3.45 -1.88 -20.54
C ASP A 26 4.22 -3.09 -19.95
N ILE A 27 3.50 -4.19 -19.68
CA ILE A 27 4.05 -5.46 -19.19
C ILE A 27 4.89 -6.16 -20.27
N ALA A 28 4.45 -6.12 -21.54
CA ALA A 28 5.16 -6.75 -22.66
C ALA A 28 6.48 -6.05 -23.02
N ASN A 29 6.63 -4.77 -22.70
CA ASN A 29 7.81 -3.96 -23.01
C ASN A 29 8.94 -4.07 -21.97
N MET A 30 8.80 -4.91 -20.95
CA MET A 30 9.77 -5.03 -19.86
C MET A 30 10.80 -6.15 -20.06
N ARG A 31 11.91 -6.03 -19.32
CA ARG A 31 12.98 -7.05 -19.30
C ARG A 31 12.39 -8.44 -19.04
N PRO A 32 12.85 -9.47 -19.77
CA PRO A 32 12.47 -10.86 -19.51
C PRO A 32 12.67 -11.21 -18.03
N GLY A 33 11.63 -11.77 -17.39
CA GLY A 33 11.65 -12.20 -15.98
C GLY A 33 10.95 -11.28 -14.98
N VAL A 34 10.42 -10.12 -15.39
CA VAL A 34 9.57 -9.28 -14.53
C VAL A 34 8.12 -9.77 -14.60
N SER A 35 7.55 -10.22 -13.46
CA SER A 35 6.16 -10.67 -13.41
C SER A 35 5.17 -9.51 -13.44
N ARG A 36 3.98 -9.75 -14.01
CA ARG A 36 2.84 -8.81 -13.97
C ARG A 36 2.55 -8.31 -12.55
N ASP A 37 2.61 -9.20 -11.57
CA ASP A 37 2.37 -8.83 -10.18
C ASP A 37 3.41 -7.85 -9.66
N ARG A 38 4.71 -8.04 -9.95
CA ARG A 38 5.75 -7.08 -9.53
C ARG A 38 5.51 -5.69 -10.11
N ILE A 39 4.97 -5.60 -11.32
CA ILE A 39 4.67 -4.34 -12.00
C ILE A 39 3.51 -3.64 -11.29
N ILE A 40 2.43 -4.37 -11.02
CA ILE A 40 1.26 -3.85 -10.31
C ILE A 40 1.66 -3.44 -8.89
N GLU A 41 2.48 -4.22 -8.20
CA GLU A 41 2.99 -3.90 -6.87
C GLU A 41 3.82 -2.61 -6.87
N SER A 42 4.77 -2.51 -7.80
CA SER A 42 5.61 -1.32 -7.93
C SER A 42 4.78 -0.08 -8.25
N TRP A 43 3.78 -0.23 -9.11
CA TRP A 43 2.83 0.85 -9.44
C TRP A 43 1.98 1.23 -8.22
N LEU A 44 1.37 0.27 -7.52
CA LEU A 44 0.53 0.51 -6.35
C LEU A 44 1.28 1.25 -5.25
N VAL A 45 2.49 0.78 -4.94
CA VAL A 45 3.24 1.30 -3.80
C VAL A 45 3.85 2.67 -4.10
N ASN A 46 4.19 2.97 -5.36
CA ASN A 46 4.59 4.33 -5.75
C ASN A 46 3.45 5.36 -5.65
N ARG A 47 2.19 4.92 -5.58
CA ARG A 47 1.03 5.82 -5.37
C ARG A 47 0.63 5.96 -3.91
N LEU A 48 1.17 5.11 -3.03
CA LEU A 48 0.84 5.18 -1.62
C LEU A 48 1.43 6.45 -1.02
N SER A 49 0.58 7.27 -0.43
CA SER A 49 1.00 8.25 0.54
C SER A 49 1.19 7.58 1.90
N VAL A 50 1.94 8.23 2.80
CA VAL A 50 2.12 7.77 4.19
C VAL A 50 0.81 7.69 4.99
N THR A 51 -0.27 8.27 4.46
CA THR A 51 -1.62 8.27 5.04
C THR A 51 -2.57 7.32 4.31
N GLN A 52 -2.07 6.47 3.40
CA GLN A 52 -2.90 5.56 2.61
C GLN A 52 -2.41 4.11 2.69
N SER A 53 -3.36 3.22 2.55
CA SER A 53 -3.17 1.77 2.39
C SER A 53 -4.06 1.29 1.25
N VAL A 54 -3.59 0.32 0.46
CA VAL A 54 -4.35 -0.22 -0.67
C VAL A 54 -4.58 -1.70 -0.48
N TYR A 55 -5.84 -2.14 -0.52
CA TYR A 55 -6.21 -3.54 -0.55
C TYR A 55 -6.52 -3.99 -1.98
N ARG A 56 -5.70 -4.92 -2.50
CA ARG A 56 -5.91 -5.58 -3.79
C ARG A 56 -6.75 -6.83 -3.61
N LYS A 57 -7.98 -6.78 -4.13
CA LYS A 57 -8.98 -7.85 -3.96
C LYS A 57 -8.57 -9.16 -4.61
N SER A 58 -8.00 -9.11 -5.82
CA SER A 58 -7.60 -10.27 -6.62
C SER A 58 -6.57 -11.17 -5.92
N THR A 59 -5.65 -10.58 -5.15
CA THR A 59 -4.58 -11.32 -4.46
C THR A 59 -4.73 -11.35 -2.95
N HIS A 60 -5.75 -10.69 -2.41
CA HIS A 60 -5.96 -10.49 -0.97
C HIS A 60 -4.74 -9.88 -0.27
N GLN A 61 -4.08 -8.93 -0.93
CA GLN A 61 -2.89 -8.25 -0.40
C GLN A 61 -3.21 -6.83 0.00
N LEU A 62 -2.80 -6.47 1.20
CA LEU A 62 -2.80 -5.09 1.70
C LEU A 62 -1.40 -4.52 1.53
N TYR A 63 -1.30 -3.39 0.85
CA TYR A 63 -0.08 -2.60 0.63
C TYR A 63 -0.13 -1.32 1.45
N PHE A 64 0.98 -0.95 2.07
CA PHE A 64 1.09 0.28 2.86
C PHE A 64 2.54 0.74 2.92
N CYS A 65 2.74 2.04 3.17
CA CYS A 65 4.07 2.57 3.47
C CYS A 65 4.31 2.50 4.98
N ASP A 66 5.43 1.90 5.39
CA ASP A 66 5.96 2.11 6.73
C ASP A 66 6.92 3.28 6.70
N THR A 67 6.59 4.35 7.41
CA THR A 67 7.56 5.41 7.71
C THR A 67 8.62 4.91 8.69
N THR A 68 9.66 5.71 8.93
CA THR A 68 10.60 5.51 10.04
C THR A 68 9.81 5.35 11.34
N GLY A 69 9.77 4.14 11.89
CA GLY A 69 9.02 3.80 13.10
C GLY A 69 8.12 2.57 12.99
N ARG A 70 7.84 2.04 11.78
CA ARG A 70 7.07 0.78 11.59
C ARG A 70 5.68 0.76 12.25
N ALA A 71 5.09 1.93 12.48
CA ALA A 71 3.82 2.04 13.20
C ALA A 71 2.68 1.35 12.45
N THR A 72 2.67 1.44 11.12
CA THR A 72 1.63 0.83 10.28
C THR A 72 1.73 -0.69 10.29
N SER A 73 2.93 -1.26 10.09
CA SER A 73 3.10 -2.72 10.20
C SER A 73 2.78 -3.23 11.59
N GLU A 74 3.18 -2.54 12.65
CA GLU A 74 2.83 -2.92 14.01
C GLU A 74 1.31 -2.95 14.22
N ALA A 75 0.58 -1.94 13.75
CA ALA A 75 -0.86 -1.90 13.90
C ALA A 75 -1.56 -3.02 13.13
N VAL A 76 -1.10 -3.32 11.91
CA VAL A 76 -1.62 -4.45 11.13
C VAL A 76 -1.34 -5.77 11.84
N LEU A 77 -0.11 -5.98 12.33
CA LEU A 77 0.27 -7.19 13.04
C LEU A 77 -0.45 -7.34 14.38
N LYS A 78 -0.64 -6.26 15.14
CA LYS A 78 -1.45 -6.26 16.38
C LYS A 78 -2.90 -6.61 16.09
N SER A 79 -3.48 -6.07 15.02
CA SER A 79 -4.86 -6.37 14.59
C SER A 79 -5.03 -7.83 14.21
N LEU A 80 -4.08 -8.39 13.46
CA LEU A 80 -4.07 -9.82 13.10
C LEU A 80 -3.86 -10.72 14.32
N SER A 81 -2.97 -10.34 15.23
CA SER A 81 -2.73 -11.05 16.47
C SER A 81 -3.96 -11.09 17.37
N ALA A 82 -4.74 -10.00 17.44
CA ALA A 82 -6.03 -9.97 18.15
C ALA A 82 -7.05 -10.97 17.57
N LEU A 83 -6.94 -11.29 16.28
CA LEU A 83 -7.71 -12.34 15.62
C LEU A 83 -7.09 -13.74 15.74
N LYS A 84 -5.99 -13.88 16.48
CA LYS A 84 -5.17 -15.10 16.60
C LYS A 84 -4.59 -15.57 15.26
N ILE A 85 -4.31 -14.62 14.36
CA ILE A 85 -3.74 -14.88 13.04
C ILE A 85 -2.31 -14.37 12.99
N GLN A 86 -1.40 -15.21 12.51
CA GLN A 86 -0.01 -14.83 12.27
C GLN A 86 0.23 -14.63 10.77
N ARG A 87 0.81 -13.49 10.42
CA ARG A 87 1.26 -13.16 9.06
C ARG A 87 2.63 -12.52 9.12
N VAL A 88 3.37 -12.66 8.04
CA VAL A 88 4.63 -11.95 7.83
C VAL A 88 4.35 -10.75 6.94
N VAL A 89 4.85 -9.58 7.36
CA VAL A 89 4.89 -8.40 6.50
C VAL A 89 6.09 -8.52 5.59
N GLU A 90 5.84 -8.53 4.29
CA GLU A 90 6.87 -8.59 3.25
C GLU A 90 7.22 -7.18 2.78
N LYS A 91 8.51 -6.97 2.46
CA LYS A 91 8.94 -5.72 1.82
C LYS A 91 8.67 -5.78 0.32
N VAL A 92 8.12 -4.71 -0.23
CA VAL A 92 7.99 -4.52 -1.67
C VAL A 92 9.22 -3.77 -2.18
N GLN A 93 9.94 -4.41 -3.09
CA GLN A 93 11.17 -3.92 -3.69
C GLN A 93 11.04 -3.93 -5.21
N VAL A 94 11.54 -2.89 -5.89
CA VAL A 94 11.49 -2.76 -7.36
C VAL A 94 12.62 -3.50 -8.05
N ASP A 95 13.79 -3.59 -7.43
CA ASP A 95 14.98 -4.19 -8.03
C ASP A 95 15.34 -5.54 -7.38
N SER A 96 16.01 -6.40 -8.15
CA SER A 96 16.53 -7.69 -7.67
C SER A 96 17.64 -7.54 -6.63
N LEU A 97 18.22 -6.35 -6.51
CA LEU A 97 19.24 -6.00 -5.52
C LEU A 97 18.62 -5.45 -4.21
N GLY A 98 17.30 -5.19 -4.20
CA GLY A 98 16.57 -4.71 -3.02
C GLY A 98 16.93 -3.30 -2.56
N THR A 99 17.59 -2.51 -3.43
CA THR A 99 18.09 -1.16 -3.14
C THR A 99 16.95 -0.15 -3.01
N ILE A 100 15.85 -0.37 -3.75
CA ILE A 100 14.71 0.56 -3.74
C ILE A 100 13.56 -0.06 -2.94
N TYR A 101 13.47 0.33 -1.67
CA TYR A 101 12.32 0.03 -0.79
C TYR A 101 11.21 1.04 -1.06
N ILE A 102 10.03 0.54 -1.42
CA ILE A 102 8.89 1.40 -1.77
C ILE A 102 7.78 1.28 -0.73
N GLY A 103 7.68 0.12 -0.07
CA GLY A 103 6.70 -0.10 0.98
C GLY A 103 6.63 -1.55 1.42
N SER A 104 5.52 -1.89 2.07
CA SER A 104 5.28 -3.19 2.67
C SER A 104 3.98 -3.78 2.15
N LYS A 105 3.88 -5.11 2.16
CA LYS A 105 2.67 -5.84 1.85
C LYS A 105 2.43 -6.97 2.85
N VAL A 106 1.17 -7.34 3.01
CA VAL A 106 0.76 -8.48 3.83
C VAL A 106 -0.51 -9.09 3.27
N ARG A 107 -0.62 -10.42 3.35
CA ARG A 107 -1.83 -11.12 2.93
C ARG A 107 -2.91 -10.98 4.02
N ILE A 108 -4.06 -10.43 3.64
CA ILE A 108 -5.22 -10.20 4.51
C ILE A 108 -6.44 -10.92 3.93
N GLY A 109 -6.91 -11.95 4.65
CA GLY A 109 -8.13 -12.67 4.31
C GLY A 109 -9.37 -11.78 4.36
N THR A 110 -10.43 -12.16 3.64
CA THR A 110 -11.69 -11.40 3.57
C THR A 110 -12.34 -11.18 4.94
N ASN A 111 -12.26 -12.18 5.83
CA ASN A 111 -12.78 -12.09 7.19
C ASN A 111 -11.90 -11.24 8.13
N GLU A 112 -10.63 -11.06 7.78
CA GLU A 112 -9.63 -10.31 8.55
C GLU A 112 -9.70 -8.81 8.22
N LEU A 113 -10.04 -8.51 6.96
CA LEU A 113 -10.01 -7.17 6.37
C LEU A 113 -10.81 -6.11 7.15
N PRO A 114 -12.04 -6.34 7.66
CA PRO A 114 -12.78 -5.31 8.37
C PRO A 114 -12.07 -4.83 9.63
N VAL A 115 -11.43 -5.75 10.37
CA VAL A 115 -10.73 -5.46 11.62
C VAL A 115 -9.43 -4.70 11.34
N VAL A 116 -8.66 -5.18 10.37
CA VAL A 116 -7.42 -4.51 9.95
C VAL A 116 -7.70 -3.13 9.37
N ALA A 117 -8.74 -2.99 8.55
CA ALA A 117 -9.13 -1.70 7.99
C ALA A 117 -9.62 -0.72 9.06
N ALA A 118 -10.34 -1.19 10.09
CA ALA A 118 -10.74 -0.35 11.20
C ALA A 118 -9.53 0.18 11.98
N ALA A 119 -8.56 -0.68 12.29
CA ALA A 119 -7.34 -0.27 12.98
C ALA A 119 -6.54 0.77 12.19
N LEU A 120 -6.39 0.57 10.87
CA LEU A 120 -5.72 1.54 9.99
C LEU A 120 -6.45 2.90 10.00
N ARG A 121 -7.79 2.89 9.90
CA ARG A 121 -8.59 4.12 9.96
C ARG A 121 -8.46 4.86 11.29
N LEU A 122 -8.37 4.13 12.41
CA LEU A 122 -8.13 4.73 13.73
C LEU A 122 -6.77 5.42 13.83
N MET A 123 -5.79 5.00 13.03
CA MET A 123 -4.51 5.69 12.90
C MET A 123 -4.54 6.86 11.89
N GLY A 124 -5.68 7.13 11.26
CA GLY A 124 -5.81 8.15 10.23
C GLY A 124 -5.36 7.69 8.84
N LEU A 125 -5.21 6.37 8.61
CA LEU A 125 -4.91 5.82 7.30
C LEU A 125 -6.19 5.54 6.51
N GLU A 126 -6.26 6.05 5.28
CA GLU A 126 -7.31 5.71 4.34
C GLU A 126 -7.04 4.33 3.71
N VAL A 127 -8.07 3.47 3.62
CA VAL A 127 -7.97 2.16 2.97
C VAL A 127 -8.69 2.20 1.63
N ILE A 128 -7.92 2.15 0.55
CA ILE A 128 -8.39 2.15 -0.83
C ILE A 128 -8.52 0.71 -1.32
N TYR A 129 -9.61 0.40 -2.02
CA TYR A 129 -9.87 -0.96 -2.53
C TYR A 129 -9.71 -0.98 -4.04
N VAL A 130 -8.88 -1.90 -4.55
CA VAL A 130 -8.63 -2.05 -5.99
C VAL A 130 -8.88 -3.48 -6.45
N ASP A 131 -9.36 -3.60 -7.67
CA ASP A 131 -9.64 -4.88 -8.34
C ASP A 131 -8.81 -4.95 -9.63
N LEU A 132 -7.51 -5.23 -9.47
CA LEU A 132 -6.48 -5.19 -10.52
C LEU A 132 -5.67 -6.49 -10.56
#